data_AF-A0A6J1BSP1-F1
#
_entry.id   AF-A0A6J1BSP1-F1
#
_cell.length_a   1.000
_cell.length_b   1.000
_cell.length_c   1.000
_cell.angle_alpha   90.00
_cell.angle_beta   90.00
_cell.angle_gamma   90.00
#
_symmetry.space_group_name_H-M   'P 1'
#
loop_
_entity.id
_entity.type
_entity.pdbx_description
1 polymer ?
#
loop_
_entity_poly.entity_id
_entity_poly.type
_entity_poly.pdbx_seq_one_letter_code
_entity_poly.pdbx_strand_id
1 'polypeptide(L)'
;MRKWYKLSISTTKQTTFTSTISAIVRISYQAHVWLLSPPCQPYTRQGLQKHSGDARAFSFLKILELMLQTSRPPVMLFMENVVGFETSDTHTKMIEILEKADFSRQEFILSPMQFGVPYSRPRYFCLAKRRPLSFHRLLYNNQLLWSPSPLLENDVDIETIENHGSQATSDKLLLSCEPICRFLDHSSHHSEFSFSDASSIQREGALEKTKDTDEQGSFDQYLVPSSLIDRWGSAMDIVYPDSRRCCCFTKSYYRYVKGTGSLLAPFEEEKMGKAHSLKEQKLRYFTPREVANLHSFPEDFQFPQHIGLRQCYALLGNSLSIAVVAPLLRYLFAEPP
;
A
#
# COMPACT_ATOMS: atom_id res chain seq x y z
N MET A 1 -22.30 13.36 17.47
CA MET A 1 -22.02 11.91 17.45
C MET A 1 -21.61 11.52 16.02
N ARG A 2 -20.30 11.33 15.75
CA ARG A 2 -19.79 11.01 14.40
C ARG A 2 -20.04 9.51 14.14
N LYS A 3 -20.90 9.18 13.16
CA LYS A 3 -21.15 7.79 12.75
C LYS A 3 -20.24 7.44 11.58
N TRP A 4 -19.54 6.31 11.69
CA TRP A 4 -18.61 5.79 10.67
C TRP A 4 -19.24 4.60 9.97
N TYR A 5 -19.09 4.52 8.65
CA TYR A 5 -19.52 3.37 7.85
C TYR A 5 -18.41 2.99 6.88
N LYS A 6 -17.99 1.71 6.92
CA LYS A 6 -16.98 1.16 6.01
C LYS A 6 -17.68 0.51 4.82
N LEU A 7 -17.37 0.98 3.61
CA LEU A 7 -17.85 0.39 2.37
C LEU A 7 -16.65 -0.17 1.59
N SER A 8 -16.62 -1.48 1.37
CA SER A 8 -15.64 -2.13 0.51
C SER A 8 -16.38 -2.80 -0.64
N ILE A 9 -16.15 -2.32 -1.87
CA ILE A 9 -16.78 -2.85 -3.07
C ILE A 9 -15.70 -3.53 -3.92
N SER A 10 -15.73 -4.85 -3.95
CA SER A 10 -14.89 -5.70 -4.80
C SER A 10 -15.80 -6.62 -5.61
N THR A 11 -16.32 -6.13 -6.74
CA THR A 11 -17.16 -6.96 -7.63
C THR A 11 -16.77 -6.80 -9.08
N THR A 12 -16.51 -7.93 -9.74
CA THR A 12 -16.08 -8.07 -11.14
C THR A 12 -17.22 -8.28 -12.15
N LYS A 13 -18.48 -8.32 -11.71
CA LYS A 13 -19.65 -8.59 -12.58
C LYS A 13 -20.65 -7.44 -12.58
N GLN A 14 -20.95 -6.92 -13.76
CA GLN A 14 -21.75 -5.71 -14.01
C GLN A 14 -23.24 -5.86 -13.62
N THR A 15 -23.80 -7.07 -13.71
CA THR A 15 -25.24 -7.34 -13.49
C THR A 15 -25.60 -7.51 -12.01
N THR A 16 -24.67 -7.95 -11.16
CA THR A 16 -24.84 -8.05 -9.70
C THR A 16 -24.54 -6.72 -9.00
N PHE A 17 -23.99 -5.77 -9.75
CA PHE A 17 -23.51 -4.48 -9.27
C PHE A 17 -24.64 -3.48 -8.99
N THR A 18 -25.66 -3.42 -9.86
CA THR A 18 -26.76 -2.45 -9.77
C THR A 18 -27.74 -2.73 -8.63
N SER A 19 -28.07 -4.00 -8.36
CA SER A 19 -28.91 -4.38 -7.22
C SER A 19 -28.18 -4.19 -5.89
N THR A 20 -26.89 -4.51 -5.85
CA THR A 20 -26.02 -4.35 -4.67
C THR A 20 -25.78 -2.86 -4.38
N ILE A 21 -25.55 -2.03 -5.39
CA ILE A 21 -25.52 -0.57 -5.23
C ILE A 21 -26.87 -0.05 -4.73
N SER A 22 -28.01 -0.44 -5.31
CA SER A 22 -29.32 0.06 -4.84
C SER A 22 -29.58 -0.28 -3.37
N ALA A 23 -29.19 -1.47 -2.91
CA ALA A 23 -29.25 -1.87 -1.51
C ALA A 23 -28.22 -1.14 -0.62
N ILE A 24 -27.00 -0.90 -1.10
CA ILE A 24 -25.93 -0.16 -0.40
C ILE A 24 -26.20 1.36 -0.36
N VAL A 25 -26.82 1.92 -1.39
CA VAL A 25 -27.32 3.30 -1.49
C VAL A 25 -28.35 3.56 -0.40
N ARG A 26 -29.22 2.57 -0.13
CA ARG A 26 -30.18 2.61 0.98
C ARG A 26 -29.51 2.56 2.36
N ILE A 27 -28.24 2.14 2.42
CA ILE A 27 -27.42 1.96 3.63
C ILE A 27 -26.36 3.07 3.79
N SER A 28 -26.16 4.00 2.83
CA SER A 28 -25.24 5.14 3.02
C SER A 28 -25.86 6.18 3.97
N TYR A 29 -25.77 5.86 5.25
CA TYR A 29 -26.37 6.48 6.43
C TYR A 29 -25.91 7.93 6.73
N GLN A 30 -26.29 8.92 5.93
CA GLN A 30 -26.07 10.35 6.28
C GLN A 30 -24.61 10.64 6.71
N ALA A 31 -23.65 9.89 6.16
CA ALA A 31 -22.29 9.89 6.63
C ALA A 31 -21.63 11.20 6.21
N HIS A 32 -21.05 11.91 7.18
CA HIS A 32 -20.38 13.19 6.91
C HIS A 32 -19.09 13.02 6.09
N VAL A 33 -18.49 11.82 6.12
CA VAL A 33 -17.18 11.55 5.50
C VAL A 33 -17.25 10.26 4.68
N TRP A 34 -16.75 10.29 3.45
CA TRP A 34 -16.52 9.10 2.63
C TRP A 34 -15.03 8.82 2.50
N LEU A 35 -14.61 7.58 2.79
CA LEU A 35 -13.23 7.10 2.62
C LEU A 35 -13.22 6.01 1.55
N LEU A 36 -12.51 6.25 0.45
CA LEU A 36 -12.59 5.42 -0.75
C LEU A 36 -11.18 4.95 -1.17
N SER A 37 -11.07 3.70 -1.61
CA SER A 37 -9.90 3.16 -2.34
C SER A 37 -10.44 2.20 -3.41
N PRO A 38 -10.94 2.74 -4.54
CA PRO A 38 -11.57 1.94 -5.58
C PRO A 38 -10.53 1.08 -6.33
N PRO A 39 -10.97 0.01 -7.03
CA PRO A 39 -10.06 -0.89 -7.73
C PRO A 39 -9.18 -0.16 -8.77
N CYS A 40 -7.86 -0.32 -8.67
CA CYS A 40 -6.86 0.39 -9.48
C CYS A 40 -6.54 -0.25 -10.84
N GLN A 41 -7.10 -1.42 -11.12
CA GLN A 41 -6.76 -2.28 -12.26
C GLN A 41 -6.85 -1.60 -13.65
N PRO A 42 -7.76 -0.66 -13.95
CA PRO A 42 -7.77 0.04 -15.25
C PRO A 42 -6.67 1.10 -15.42
N TYR A 43 -5.93 1.47 -14.36
CA TYR A 43 -4.97 2.58 -14.37
C TYR A 43 -3.50 2.13 -14.20
N THR A 44 -3.26 0.82 -14.04
CA THR A 44 -1.89 0.30 -13.88
C THR A 44 -1.13 0.27 -15.21
N ARG A 45 0.19 0.57 -15.19
CA ARG A 45 1.07 0.57 -16.38
C ARG A 45 1.09 -0.75 -17.18
N GLN A 46 0.68 -1.86 -16.58
CA GLN A 46 0.63 -3.20 -17.20
C GLN A 46 -0.79 -3.62 -17.62
N GLY A 47 -1.81 -2.79 -17.40
CA GLY A 47 -3.20 -3.07 -17.78
C GLY A 47 -3.47 -2.74 -19.26
N LEU A 48 -4.45 -3.44 -19.85
CA LEU A 48 -5.13 -2.97 -21.06
C LEU A 48 -5.69 -1.57 -20.72
N GLN A 49 -5.12 -0.51 -21.28
CA GLN A 49 -5.45 0.91 -21.05
C GLN A 49 -6.89 1.25 -21.52
N LYS A 50 -7.90 0.55 -20.99
CA LYS A 50 -9.32 0.67 -21.34
C LYS A 50 -10.01 1.80 -20.57
N HIS A 51 -9.30 2.47 -19.64
CA HIS A 51 -9.74 3.66 -18.92
C HIS A 51 -11.20 3.54 -18.42
N SER A 52 -12.09 4.50 -18.71
CA SER A 52 -13.50 4.45 -18.28
C SER A 52 -14.37 3.37 -18.94
N GLY A 53 -13.87 2.65 -19.94
CA GLY A 53 -14.54 1.48 -20.52
C GLY A 53 -14.51 0.24 -19.63
N ASP A 54 -13.78 0.29 -18.51
CA ASP A 54 -13.71 -0.78 -17.52
C ASP A 54 -14.90 -0.75 -16.55
N ALA A 55 -15.59 -1.89 -16.38
CA ALA A 55 -16.70 -2.01 -15.44
C ALA A 55 -16.32 -1.63 -13.99
N ARG A 56 -15.03 -1.74 -13.62
CA ARG A 56 -14.50 -1.32 -12.31
C ARG A 56 -14.40 0.20 -12.18
N ALA A 57 -14.07 0.92 -13.26
CA ALA A 57 -14.07 2.39 -13.25
C ALA A 57 -15.51 2.95 -13.15
N PHE A 58 -16.46 2.28 -13.81
CA PHE A 58 -17.87 2.64 -13.77
C PHE A 58 -18.46 2.58 -12.35
N SER A 59 -18.03 1.60 -11.55
CA SER A 59 -18.46 1.44 -10.16
C SER A 59 -18.19 2.68 -9.31
N PHE A 60 -16.99 3.24 -9.47
CA PHE A 60 -16.51 4.37 -8.71
C PHE A 60 -17.25 5.66 -9.13
N LEU A 61 -17.38 5.92 -10.43
CA LEU A 61 -18.10 7.10 -10.92
C LEU A 61 -19.57 7.08 -10.49
N LYS A 62 -20.22 5.92 -10.51
CA LYS A 62 -21.59 5.80 -9.99
C LYS A 62 -21.70 6.16 -8.52
N ILE A 63 -20.73 5.78 -7.70
CA ILE A 63 -20.69 6.17 -6.28
C ILE A 63 -20.60 7.70 -6.14
N LEU A 64 -19.75 8.36 -6.93
CA LEU A 64 -19.63 9.81 -6.91
C LEU A 64 -20.90 10.52 -7.43
N GLU A 65 -21.53 10.01 -8.48
CA GLU A 65 -22.78 10.57 -9.01
C GLU A 65 -23.93 10.54 -7.98
N LEU A 66 -23.96 9.53 -7.09
CA LEU A 66 -24.95 9.47 -6.00
C LEU A 66 -24.84 10.66 -5.04
N MET A 67 -23.65 11.24 -4.88
CA MET A 67 -23.44 12.44 -4.07
C MET A 67 -24.25 13.63 -4.59
N LEU A 68 -24.48 13.71 -5.90
CA LEU A 68 -25.28 14.78 -6.51
C LEU A 68 -26.78 14.57 -6.32
N GLN A 69 -27.22 13.34 -6.03
CA GLN A 69 -28.63 12.96 -5.97
C GLN A 69 -29.15 12.75 -4.55
N THR A 70 -28.25 12.61 -3.57
CA THR A 70 -28.64 12.37 -2.17
C THR A 70 -29.05 13.67 -1.47
N SER A 71 -30.04 13.56 -0.59
CA SER A 71 -30.51 14.68 0.24
C SER A 71 -29.50 15.11 1.31
N ARG A 72 -28.59 14.21 1.70
CA ARG A 72 -27.55 14.47 2.72
C ARG A 72 -26.19 13.95 2.22
N PRO A 73 -25.53 14.72 1.33
CA PRO A 73 -24.23 14.35 0.78
C PRO A 73 -23.12 14.42 1.85
N PRO A 74 -22.01 13.68 1.67
CA PRO A 74 -20.84 13.86 2.51
C PRO A 74 -20.36 15.31 2.46
N VAL A 75 -19.74 15.76 3.54
CA VAL A 75 -19.07 17.07 3.62
C VAL A 75 -17.56 16.94 3.47
N MET A 76 -17.02 15.72 3.58
CA MET A 76 -15.62 15.42 3.34
C MET A 76 -15.47 14.12 2.55
N LEU A 77 -14.45 14.05 1.71
CA LEU A 77 -14.09 12.85 0.96
C LEU A 77 -12.58 12.65 1.02
N PHE A 78 -12.17 11.41 1.24
CA PHE A 78 -10.81 10.95 1.10
C PHE A 78 -10.78 9.83 0.08
N MET A 79 -9.87 9.91 -0.88
CA MET A 79 -9.65 8.86 -1.86
C MET A 79 -8.18 8.52 -1.94
N GLU A 80 -7.86 7.23 -1.99
CA GLU A 80 -6.54 6.73 -2.43
C GLU A 80 -6.67 6.01 -3.77
N ASN A 81 -5.63 6.10 -4.61
CA ASN A 81 -5.48 5.31 -5.81
C ASN A 81 -4.01 5.13 -6.22
N VAL A 82 -3.75 4.38 -7.29
CA VAL A 82 -2.40 4.22 -7.86
C VAL A 82 -1.93 5.47 -8.61
N VAL A 83 -0.61 5.66 -8.67
CA VAL A 83 0.01 6.65 -9.57
C VAL A 83 -0.34 6.31 -11.03
N GLY A 84 -0.71 7.32 -11.80
CA GLY A 84 -1.31 7.22 -13.12
C GLY A 84 -2.83 7.39 -13.10
N PHE A 85 -3.47 7.37 -11.93
CA PHE A 85 -4.89 7.72 -11.83
C PHE A 85 -5.13 9.20 -12.15
N GLU A 86 -4.24 10.10 -11.72
CA GLU A 86 -4.31 11.55 -11.90
C GLU A 86 -4.33 12.01 -13.37
N THR A 87 -3.92 11.14 -14.29
CA THR A 87 -3.96 11.40 -15.74
C THR A 87 -5.09 10.67 -16.45
N SER A 88 -5.96 9.96 -15.71
CA SER A 88 -7.05 9.18 -16.28
C SER A 88 -8.30 10.01 -16.54
N ASP A 89 -9.11 9.55 -17.50
CA ASP A 89 -10.46 10.10 -17.76
C ASP A 89 -11.41 10.01 -16.54
N THR A 90 -11.20 9.01 -15.70
CA THR A 90 -11.99 8.78 -14.49
C THR A 90 -11.68 9.84 -13.44
N HIS A 91 -10.41 10.24 -13.35
CA HIS A 91 -10.00 11.37 -12.54
C HIS A 91 -10.65 12.66 -13.05
N THR A 92 -10.58 12.96 -14.34
CA THR A 92 -11.24 14.15 -14.92
C THR A 92 -12.72 14.23 -14.52
N LYS A 93 -13.46 13.13 -14.71
CA LYS A 93 -14.88 13.04 -14.31
C LYS A 93 -15.10 13.19 -12.80
N MET A 94 -14.22 12.63 -11.97
CA MET A 94 -14.27 12.83 -10.52
C MET A 94 -14.16 14.31 -10.16
N ILE A 95 -13.24 15.04 -10.80
CA ILE A 95 -13.02 16.46 -10.51
C ILE A 95 -14.24 17.28 -10.89
N GLU A 96 -14.81 17.04 -12.08
CA GLU A 96 -16.05 17.68 -12.51
C GLU A 96 -17.20 17.43 -11.53
N ILE A 97 -17.33 16.21 -10.98
CA ILE A 97 -18.38 15.88 -10.01
C ILE A 97 -18.13 16.60 -8.68
N LEU A 98 -16.89 16.64 -8.19
CA LEU A 98 -16.52 17.34 -6.96
C LEU A 98 -16.80 18.85 -7.07
N GLU A 99 -16.45 19.46 -8.20
CA GLU A 99 -16.71 20.88 -8.47
C GLU A 99 -18.23 21.17 -8.51
N LYS A 100 -19.01 20.35 -9.23
CA LYS A 100 -20.49 20.47 -9.25
C LYS A 100 -21.12 20.29 -7.87
N ALA A 101 -20.49 19.50 -7.00
CA ALA A 101 -20.93 19.27 -5.63
C ALA A 101 -20.39 20.31 -4.63
N ASP A 102 -19.71 21.35 -5.10
CA ASP A 102 -19.18 22.46 -4.29
C ASP A 102 -18.06 22.05 -3.31
N PHE A 103 -17.20 21.13 -3.74
CA PHE A 103 -16.01 20.73 -3.01
C PHE A 103 -14.78 21.53 -3.43
N SER A 104 -13.98 21.94 -2.44
CA SER A 104 -12.56 22.25 -2.63
C SER A 104 -11.75 20.97 -2.42
N ARG A 105 -10.67 20.79 -3.17
CA ARG A 105 -9.82 19.59 -3.07
C ARG A 105 -8.34 19.91 -2.99
N GLN A 106 -7.56 19.01 -2.42
CA GLN A 106 -6.10 18.99 -2.46
C GLN A 106 -5.66 17.56 -2.80
N GLU A 107 -4.77 17.42 -3.76
CA GLU A 107 -4.32 16.12 -4.23
C GLU A 107 -2.85 15.91 -3.91
N PHE A 108 -2.47 14.65 -3.74
CA PHE A 108 -1.12 14.29 -3.36
C PHE A 108 -0.65 13.03 -4.11
N ILE A 109 0.62 12.97 -4.47
CA ILE A 109 1.31 11.70 -4.72
C ILE A 109 2.38 11.54 -3.64
N LEU A 110 2.16 10.59 -2.74
CA LEU A 110 3.02 10.39 -1.58
C LEU A 110 3.43 8.92 -1.43
N SER A 111 4.61 8.72 -0.84
CA SER A 111 5.19 7.41 -0.51
C SER A 111 5.51 7.34 0.98
N PRO A 112 5.42 6.17 1.63
CA PRO A 112 5.81 5.97 3.04
C PRO A 112 7.24 6.43 3.36
N MET A 113 8.14 6.43 2.36
CA MET A 113 9.50 6.96 2.51
C MET A 113 9.52 8.42 2.99
N GLN A 114 8.55 9.25 2.57
CA GLN A 114 8.44 10.64 3.00
C GLN A 114 8.01 10.80 4.47
N PHE A 115 7.69 9.69 5.12
CA PHE A 115 7.30 9.58 6.52
C PHE A 115 8.26 8.70 7.32
N GLY A 116 9.50 8.49 6.82
CA GLY A 116 10.55 7.76 7.51
C GLY A 116 10.42 6.23 7.47
N VAL A 117 9.49 5.68 6.68
CA VAL A 117 9.32 4.22 6.53
C VAL A 117 10.09 3.74 5.29
N PRO A 118 10.93 2.70 5.38
CA PRO A 118 11.78 2.22 4.28
C PRO A 118 10.99 1.44 3.22
N TYR A 119 9.85 1.97 2.77
CA TYR A 119 8.90 1.30 1.90
C TYR A 119 8.47 2.19 0.73
N SER A 120 8.93 1.86 -0.47
CA SER A 120 8.59 2.59 -1.69
C SER A 120 7.20 2.16 -2.18
N ARG A 121 6.19 2.98 -1.87
CA ARG A 121 4.79 2.76 -2.30
C ARG A 121 4.13 4.10 -2.64
N PRO A 122 4.54 4.75 -3.75
CA PRO A 122 3.90 5.98 -4.17
C PRO A 122 2.43 5.70 -4.54
N ARG A 123 1.53 6.53 -4.03
CA ARG A 123 0.08 6.48 -4.27
C ARG A 123 -0.47 7.87 -4.44
N TYR A 124 -1.50 7.96 -5.27
CA TYR A 124 -2.32 9.15 -5.44
C TYR A 124 -3.33 9.24 -4.30
N PHE A 125 -3.56 10.46 -3.81
CA PHE A 125 -4.56 10.78 -2.81
C PHE A 125 -5.34 12.02 -3.23
N CYS A 126 -6.65 12.03 -2.95
CA CYS A 126 -7.51 13.20 -3.08
C CYS A 126 -8.24 13.44 -1.76
N LEU A 127 -8.02 14.62 -1.18
CA LEU A 127 -8.74 15.11 -0.02
C LEU A 127 -9.70 16.18 -0.52
N ALA A 128 -10.97 16.09 -0.15
CA ALA A 128 -11.97 17.07 -0.56
C ALA A 128 -12.86 17.49 0.62
N LYS A 129 -13.15 18.78 0.70
CA LYS A 129 -14.07 19.40 1.68
C LYS A 129 -15.16 20.18 0.94
N ARG A 130 -16.41 19.92 1.29
CA ARG A 130 -17.57 20.65 0.76
C ARG A 130 -17.75 21.96 1.50
N ARG A 131 -18.04 23.04 0.77
CA ARG A 131 -18.38 24.32 1.41
C ARG A 131 -19.55 24.16 2.40
N PRO A 132 -19.52 24.85 3.56
CA PRO A 132 -18.58 25.92 3.91
C PRO A 132 -17.25 25.44 4.52
N LEU A 133 -16.97 24.13 4.60
CA LEU A 133 -15.70 23.64 5.14
C LEU A 133 -14.53 24.00 4.21
N SER A 134 -13.38 24.28 4.81
CA SER A 134 -12.17 24.66 4.09
C SER A 134 -10.92 23.99 4.67
N PHE A 135 -9.85 23.91 3.87
CA PHE A 135 -8.54 23.46 4.32
C PHE A 135 -7.82 24.57 5.06
N HIS A 136 -6.93 24.21 5.99
CA HIS A 136 -6.09 25.17 6.69
C HIS A 136 -5.19 25.96 5.73
N ARG A 137 -4.57 25.27 4.76
CA ARG A 137 -3.69 25.87 3.76
C ARG A 137 -4.42 26.02 2.41
N LEU A 138 -5.18 27.10 2.24
CA LEU A 138 -5.99 27.34 1.04
C LEU A 138 -5.19 27.47 -0.26
N LEU A 139 -3.91 27.86 -0.16
CA LEU A 139 -3.04 28.09 -1.31
C LEU A 139 -2.79 26.82 -2.16
N TYR A 140 -2.95 25.64 -1.55
CA TYR A 140 -2.79 24.35 -2.21
C TYR A 140 -4.10 23.81 -2.81
N ASN A 141 -5.21 24.56 -2.71
CA ASN A 141 -6.48 24.12 -3.28
C ASN A 141 -6.36 23.92 -4.80
N ASN A 142 -6.95 22.83 -5.27
CA ASN A 142 -6.99 22.39 -6.66
C ASN A 142 -5.62 22.04 -7.27
N GLN A 143 -4.60 21.83 -6.44
CA GLN A 143 -3.25 21.43 -6.86
C GLN A 143 -2.96 19.97 -6.54
N LEU A 144 -2.05 19.40 -7.34
CA LEU A 144 -1.43 18.10 -7.10
C LEU A 144 -0.03 18.30 -6.52
N LEU A 145 0.17 17.79 -5.31
CA LEU A 145 1.40 17.96 -4.55
C LEU A 145 2.20 16.67 -4.48
N TRP A 146 3.52 16.79 -4.47
CA TRP A 146 4.45 15.66 -4.36
C TRP A 146 5.18 15.62 -3.01
N SER A 147 4.82 16.53 -2.10
CA SER A 147 5.43 16.69 -0.79
C SER A 147 4.38 16.65 0.31
N PRO A 148 4.68 16.10 1.49
CA PRO A 148 3.82 16.19 2.67
C PRO A 148 3.86 17.57 3.34
N SER A 149 4.52 18.59 2.77
CA SER A 149 4.67 19.94 3.36
C SER A 149 3.39 20.50 3.98
N PRO A 150 2.20 20.43 3.35
CA PRO A 150 0.97 20.98 3.95
C PRO A 150 0.53 20.30 5.25
N LEU A 151 1.05 19.11 5.53
CA LEU A 151 0.75 18.31 6.72
C LEU A 151 1.65 18.67 7.91
N LEU A 152 2.73 19.43 7.67
CA LEU A 152 3.70 19.82 8.68
C LEU A 152 3.26 21.12 9.35
N GLU A 153 3.29 21.16 10.68
CA GLU A 153 2.86 22.32 11.47
C GLU A 153 3.87 23.49 11.41
N ASN A 154 5.12 23.23 11.00
CA ASN A 154 6.19 24.22 10.99
C ASN A 154 6.52 24.70 9.57
N ASP A 155 6.44 26.01 9.35
CA ASP A 155 6.82 26.67 8.08
C ASP A 155 8.34 26.57 7.79
N VAL A 156 9.15 26.09 8.76
CA VAL A 156 10.63 26.05 8.69
C VAL A 156 11.16 24.93 7.77
N ASP A 157 10.36 23.89 7.51
CA ASP A 157 10.74 22.77 6.63
C ASP A 157 10.34 22.99 5.15
N ILE A 158 9.63 24.09 4.85
CA ILE A 158 9.07 24.39 3.52
C ILE A 158 10.18 24.61 2.49
N GLU A 159 11.25 25.33 2.84
CA GLU A 159 12.34 25.63 1.91
C GLU A 159 13.24 24.44 1.57
N THR A 160 13.24 23.38 2.38
CA THR A 160 14.16 22.23 2.16
C THR A 160 13.58 21.08 1.35
N ILE A 161 12.28 21.09 1.04
CA ILE A 161 11.61 20.01 0.30
C ILE A 161 11.07 20.48 -1.06
N GLU A 162 10.71 21.77 -1.20
CA GLU A 162 10.07 22.28 -2.42
C GLU A 162 11.04 22.50 -3.59
N ASN A 163 12.35 22.64 -3.32
CA ASN A 163 13.36 22.81 -4.36
C ASN A 163 14.26 21.59 -4.51
N HIS A 164 14.31 21.10 -5.74
CA HIS A 164 15.23 20.12 -6.34
C HIS A 164 14.68 18.70 -6.49
N GLY A 165 14.18 18.40 -7.69
CA GLY A 165 14.19 17.06 -8.28
C GLY A 165 15.61 16.59 -8.62
N SER A 166 16.54 16.71 -7.68
CA SER A 166 17.93 16.26 -7.81
C SER A 166 18.17 14.96 -7.04
N GLN A 167 19.21 14.24 -7.41
CA GLN A 167 19.67 13.02 -6.76
C GLN A 167 19.89 13.20 -5.24
N ALA A 168 20.32 14.40 -4.82
CA ALA A 168 20.53 14.77 -3.42
C ALA A 168 19.25 14.71 -2.57
N THR A 169 18.08 15.03 -3.14
CA THR A 169 16.79 14.96 -2.45
C THR A 169 16.38 13.51 -2.20
N SER A 170 16.65 12.61 -3.15
CA SER A 170 16.42 11.17 -3.00
C SER A 170 17.32 10.57 -1.92
N ASP A 171 18.59 10.97 -1.87
CA ASP A 171 19.55 10.47 -0.88
C ASP A 171 19.20 10.94 0.54
N LYS A 172 18.78 12.20 0.69
CA LYS A 172 18.28 12.73 1.97
C LYS A 172 17.05 11.96 2.47
N LEU A 173 16.14 11.61 1.56
CA LEU A 173 14.93 10.82 1.83
C LEU A 173 15.25 9.37 2.24
N LEU A 174 16.26 8.76 1.63
CA LEU A 174 16.74 7.44 2.02
C LEU A 174 17.37 7.47 3.42
N LEU A 175 18.16 8.51 3.72
CA LEU A 175 18.81 8.65 5.03
C LEU A 175 17.81 8.94 6.17
N SER A 176 16.66 9.56 5.88
CA SER A 176 15.61 9.80 6.89
C SER A 176 14.76 8.57 7.19
N CYS A 177 14.83 7.51 6.37
CA CYS A 177 14.08 6.28 6.62
C CYS A 177 14.76 5.40 7.65
N GLU A 178 14.00 4.84 8.60
CA GLU A 178 14.48 3.81 9.52
C GLU A 178 14.99 2.57 8.75
N PRO A 179 16.00 1.84 9.23
CA PRO A 179 16.46 0.62 8.60
C PRO A 179 15.41 -0.51 8.68
N ILE A 180 15.39 -1.39 7.68
CA ILE A 180 14.42 -2.50 7.57
C ILE A 180 14.39 -3.38 8.83
N CYS A 181 15.52 -3.54 9.52
CA CYS A 181 15.63 -4.35 10.74
C CYS A 181 14.63 -3.94 11.83
N ARG A 182 14.21 -2.66 11.88
CA ARG A 182 13.18 -2.17 12.82
C ARG A 182 11.76 -2.64 12.50
N PHE A 183 11.54 -3.20 11.32
CA PHE A 183 10.25 -3.70 10.86
C PHE A 183 10.19 -5.22 10.78
N LEU A 184 11.30 -5.91 11.09
CA LEU A 184 11.39 -7.36 11.09
C LEU A 184 10.71 -7.97 12.33
N ASP A 185 10.28 -9.22 12.20
CA ASP A 185 9.67 -9.95 13.32
C ASP A 185 10.76 -10.53 14.23
N HIS A 186 10.93 -9.93 15.41
CA HIS A 186 11.96 -10.30 16.39
C HIS A 186 11.58 -11.46 17.29
N SER A 187 10.47 -12.16 17.04
CA SER A 187 10.06 -13.37 17.77
C SER A 187 11.06 -14.55 17.65
N SER A 188 12.23 -14.33 17.05
CA SER A 188 13.26 -15.28 16.64
C SER A 188 14.59 -15.25 17.43
N HIS A 189 14.77 -14.43 18.45
CA HIS A 189 16.05 -14.42 19.21
C HIS A 189 16.27 -15.60 20.19
N HIS A 190 15.44 -16.66 20.16
CA HIS A 190 15.57 -17.82 21.07
C HIS A 190 15.86 -19.18 20.42
N SER A 191 16.14 -19.29 19.12
CA SER A 191 16.64 -20.56 18.55
C SER A 191 18.09 -20.40 18.08
N GLU A 192 19.04 -20.73 18.95
CA GLU A 192 20.40 -21.08 18.56
C GLU A 192 20.32 -22.23 17.54
N PHE A 193 20.63 -21.96 16.28
CA PHE A 193 20.76 -22.99 15.25
C PHE A 193 22.04 -23.78 15.53
N SER A 194 21.92 -24.93 16.21
CA SER A 194 22.95 -25.96 16.20
C SER A 194 23.01 -26.59 14.81
N PHE A 195 24.15 -26.47 14.13
CA PHE A 195 24.43 -27.21 12.91
C PHE A 195 24.50 -28.71 13.21
N SER A 196 23.62 -29.50 12.60
CA SER A 196 23.87 -30.92 12.38
C SER A 196 23.48 -31.32 10.97
N ASP A 197 24.46 -31.90 10.31
CA ASP A 197 24.50 -32.46 8.97
C ASP A 197 23.31 -33.38 8.65
N ALA A 198 22.76 -33.30 7.44
CA ALA A 198 21.93 -34.35 6.86
C ALA A 198 21.91 -34.24 5.33
N SER A 199 22.89 -34.91 4.73
CA SER A 199 22.85 -35.35 3.35
C SER A 199 21.64 -36.24 3.05
N SER A 200 21.13 -36.12 1.81
CA SER A 200 20.22 -37.02 1.09
C SER A 200 18.72 -36.95 1.41
N ILE A 201 17.91 -36.56 0.42
CA ILE A 201 16.80 -37.33 -0.17
C ILE A 201 16.33 -36.60 -1.44
N GLN A 202 16.35 -37.33 -2.56
CA GLN A 202 15.66 -36.97 -3.81
C GLN A 202 14.14 -37.14 -3.62
N ARG A 203 13.33 -36.22 -4.17
CA ARG A 203 12.06 -36.55 -4.84
C ARG A 203 11.46 -35.35 -5.58
N GLU A 204 11.12 -35.61 -6.84
CA GLU A 204 10.37 -34.75 -7.74
C GLU A 204 8.87 -34.69 -7.37
N GLY A 205 8.24 -33.56 -7.72
CA GLY A 205 6.89 -33.56 -8.27
C GLY A 205 5.69 -33.48 -7.29
N ALA A 206 4.86 -32.46 -7.52
CA ALA A 206 3.46 -32.31 -7.09
C ALA A 206 3.19 -32.04 -5.59
N LEU A 207 2.95 -30.77 -5.26
CA LEU A 207 2.38 -30.36 -3.97
C LEU A 207 0.84 -30.39 -4.03
N GLU A 208 0.27 -31.56 -3.73
CA GLU A 208 -1.03 -31.70 -3.08
C GLU A 208 -0.90 -32.73 -1.95
N LYS A 209 -0.87 -32.25 -0.70
CA LYS A 209 -1.78 -32.67 0.38
C LYS A 209 -1.37 -32.12 1.74
N THR A 210 -2.42 -31.82 2.48
CA THR A 210 -2.55 -31.40 3.88
C THR A 210 -1.90 -32.36 4.89
N LYS A 211 -1.38 -31.79 5.98
CA LYS A 211 -1.67 -32.22 7.37
C LYS A 211 -1.13 -31.21 8.38
N ASP A 212 -2.03 -30.80 9.27
CA ASP A 212 -1.81 -30.03 10.49
C ASP A 212 -0.84 -30.73 11.45
N THR A 213 0.10 -29.97 12.03
CA THR A 213 0.58 -30.07 13.42
C THR A 213 1.59 -28.93 13.70
N ASP A 214 1.36 -28.20 14.80
CA ASP A 214 2.21 -27.22 15.50
C ASP A 214 2.76 -26.00 14.73
N GLU A 215 1.98 -24.91 14.75
CA GLU A 215 2.38 -23.57 14.29
C GLU A 215 3.23 -22.81 15.33
N GLN A 216 4.46 -23.26 15.57
CA GLN A 216 5.56 -22.32 15.78
C GLN A 216 6.22 -22.15 14.41
N GLY A 217 5.75 -21.15 13.64
CA GLY A 217 6.09 -21.00 12.22
C GLY A 217 7.59 -20.85 12.00
N SER A 218 8.26 -21.93 11.60
CA SER A 218 9.65 -21.87 11.13
C SER A 218 9.74 -20.91 9.93
N PHE A 219 10.76 -20.05 9.92
CA PHE A 219 11.04 -19.15 8.78
C PHE A 219 11.32 -19.91 7.48
N ASP A 220 11.52 -21.23 7.56
CA ASP A 220 11.71 -22.12 6.40
C ASP A 220 10.61 -21.98 5.35
N GLN A 221 9.36 -21.74 5.77
CA GLN A 221 8.24 -21.56 4.83
C GLN A 221 8.34 -20.29 3.96
N TYR A 222 9.19 -19.34 4.36
CA TYR A 222 9.43 -18.09 3.65
C TYR A 222 10.70 -18.12 2.81
N LEU A 223 11.50 -19.18 2.87
CA LEU A 223 12.71 -19.30 2.06
C LEU A 223 12.37 -19.32 0.58
N VAL A 224 13.19 -18.63 -0.20
CA VAL A 224 13.10 -18.62 -1.66
C VAL A 224 13.76 -19.89 -2.19
N PRO A 225 13.03 -20.77 -2.90
CA PRO A 225 13.62 -21.98 -3.46
C PRO A 225 14.79 -21.67 -4.40
N SER A 226 15.87 -22.46 -4.31
CA SER A 226 17.08 -22.25 -5.13
C SER A 226 16.81 -22.27 -6.63
N SER A 227 15.80 -23.02 -7.08
CA SER A 227 15.37 -23.05 -8.49
C SER A 227 14.82 -21.70 -8.98
N LEU A 228 14.20 -20.90 -8.11
CA LEU A 228 13.78 -19.55 -8.45
C LEU A 228 14.98 -18.59 -8.48
N ILE A 229 15.96 -18.78 -7.60
CA ILE A 229 17.20 -18.00 -7.59
C ILE A 229 17.98 -18.23 -8.88
N ASP A 230 18.14 -19.48 -9.31
CA ASP A 230 18.82 -19.83 -10.56
C ASP A 230 18.15 -19.19 -11.77
N ARG A 231 16.82 -19.18 -11.79
CA ARG A 231 16.04 -18.69 -12.94
C ARG A 231 15.90 -17.17 -12.98
N TRP A 232 15.76 -16.53 -11.82
CA TRP A 232 15.32 -15.14 -11.71
C TRP A 232 16.22 -14.25 -10.85
N GLY A 233 17.34 -14.76 -10.33
CA GLY A 233 18.20 -14.04 -9.38
C GLY A 233 18.61 -12.64 -9.84
N SER A 234 18.95 -12.46 -11.12
CA SER A 234 19.31 -11.15 -11.69
C SER A 234 18.16 -10.13 -11.75
N ALA A 235 16.91 -10.57 -11.57
CA ALA A 235 15.72 -9.73 -11.56
C ALA A 235 15.09 -9.61 -10.16
N MET A 236 15.72 -10.19 -9.13
CA MET A 236 15.30 -10.05 -7.74
C MET A 236 15.82 -8.73 -7.18
N ASP A 237 14.94 -7.98 -6.52
CA ASP A 237 15.33 -6.84 -5.69
C ASP A 237 15.61 -7.39 -4.29
N ILE A 238 16.88 -7.47 -3.93
CA ILE A 238 17.34 -8.02 -2.63
C ILE A 238 17.66 -6.86 -1.70
N VAL A 239 17.20 -6.96 -0.47
CA VAL A 239 17.44 -5.98 0.59
C VAL A 239 17.99 -6.67 1.83
N TYR A 240 18.66 -5.90 2.67
CA TYR A 240 19.33 -6.35 3.88
C TYR A 240 18.71 -5.67 5.12
N PRO A 241 18.99 -6.14 6.34
CA PRO A 241 18.43 -5.55 7.55
C PRO A 241 18.77 -4.07 7.73
N ASP A 242 19.93 -3.61 7.28
CA ASP A 242 20.39 -2.22 7.33
C ASP A 242 19.88 -1.36 6.16
N SER A 243 19.31 -1.98 5.13
CA SER A 243 18.75 -1.28 3.98
C SER A 243 17.64 -0.31 4.41
N ARG A 244 17.60 0.87 3.81
CA ARG A 244 16.63 1.93 4.13
C ARG A 244 15.52 2.09 3.09
N ARG A 245 15.34 1.07 2.24
CA ARG A 245 14.31 1.04 1.20
C ARG A 245 14.04 -0.39 0.72
N CYS A 246 12.76 -0.71 0.57
CA CYS A 246 12.28 -1.88 -0.18
C CYS A 246 11.20 -1.49 -1.22
N CYS A 247 10.98 -2.37 -2.20
CA CYS A 247 10.00 -2.25 -3.26
C CYS A 247 8.56 -2.38 -2.75
N CYS A 248 7.62 -1.81 -3.50
CA CYS A 248 6.19 -1.99 -3.32
C CYS A 248 5.79 -3.48 -3.37
N PHE A 249 5.25 -4.01 -2.26
CA PHE A 249 4.57 -5.30 -2.25
C PHE A 249 3.25 -5.24 -3.03
N THR A 250 3.12 -6.13 -4.00
CA THR A 250 1.90 -6.30 -4.82
C THR A 250 1.06 -7.47 -4.31
N LYS A 251 -0.18 -7.58 -4.77
CA LYS A 251 -1.05 -8.72 -4.45
C LYS A 251 -0.48 -10.10 -4.81
N SER A 252 0.52 -10.14 -5.68
CA SER A 252 1.15 -11.37 -6.18
C SER A 252 2.49 -11.68 -5.50
N TYR A 253 2.86 -10.90 -4.48
CA TYR A 253 4.00 -11.21 -3.63
C TYR A 253 3.85 -12.62 -3.02
N TYR A 254 4.96 -13.32 -2.79
CA TYR A 254 5.01 -14.76 -2.43
C TYR A 254 4.63 -15.75 -3.54
N ARG A 255 3.89 -15.32 -4.57
CA ARG A 255 3.61 -16.16 -5.77
C ARG A 255 4.66 -16.01 -6.85
N TYR A 256 5.15 -14.80 -7.06
CA TYR A 256 6.22 -14.51 -8.01
C TYR A 256 7.31 -13.70 -7.33
N VAL A 257 8.56 -13.91 -7.76
CA VAL A 257 9.73 -13.19 -7.24
C VAL A 257 10.02 -11.90 -8.02
N LYS A 258 9.66 -11.83 -9.29
CA LYS A 258 9.97 -10.70 -10.18
C LYS A 258 8.89 -9.63 -10.07
N GLY A 259 9.28 -8.41 -9.69
CA GLY A 259 8.44 -7.22 -9.77
C GLY A 259 7.25 -7.19 -8.82
N THR A 260 7.26 -8.00 -7.75
CA THR A 260 6.15 -8.10 -6.79
C THR A 260 6.48 -7.56 -5.41
N GLY A 261 7.75 -7.23 -5.13
CA GLY A 261 8.28 -6.77 -3.84
C GLY A 261 9.73 -7.22 -3.67
N SER A 262 10.43 -6.68 -2.67
CA SER A 262 11.81 -7.09 -2.35
C SER A 262 11.86 -8.44 -1.63
N LEU A 263 13.02 -9.08 -1.65
CA LEU A 263 13.36 -10.27 -0.85
C LEU A 263 14.40 -9.87 0.20
N LEU A 264 14.35 -10.46 1.39
CA LEU A 264 15.30 -10.21 2.46
C LEU A 264 16.45 -11.22 2.42
N ALA A 265 17.68 -10.72 2.41
CA ALA A 265 18.86 -11.47 2.77
C ALA A 265 19.15 -11.23 4.27
N PRO A 266 19.03 -12.24 5.15
CA PRO A 266 19.19 -12.06 6.60
C PRO A 266 20.63 -11.72 7.05
N PHE A 267 21.64 -11.92 6.20
CA PHE A 267 23.05 -11.69 6.53
C PHE A 267 23.65 -10.58 5.64
N GLU A 268 24.41 -9.67 6.25
CA GLU A 268 25.10 -8.55 5.58
C GLU A 268 26.21 -9.03 4.64
N GLU A 269 26.39 -8.36 3.50
CA GLU A 269 27.47 -8.64 2.54
C GLU A 269 28.87 -8.50 3.17
N GLU A 270 29.08 -7.55 4.09
CA GLU A 270 30.40 -7.24 4.64
C GLU A 270 30.94 -8.31 5.60
N LYS A 271 30.07 -9.06 6.29
CA LYS A 271 30.48 -10.12 7.22
C LYS A 271 30.83 -11.44 6.55
N MET A 272 30.52 -11.61 5.26
CA MET A 272 30.53 -12.92 4.59
C MET A 272 31.52 -13.09 3.44
N GLY A 273 32.42 -12.13 3.19
CA GLY A 273 33.47 -12.28 2.17
C GLY A 273 32.94 -12.32 0.72
N LYS A 274 33.78 -11.94 -0.25
CA LYS A 274 33.38 -11.60 -1.63
C LYS A 274 32.97 -12.77 -2.55
N ALA A 275 32.47 -13.90 -2.07
CA ALA A 275 32.25 -15.05 -2.96
C ALA A 275 31.12 -16.02 -2.57
N HIS A 276 30.04 -15.55 -1.95
CA HIS A 276 28.87 -16.41 -1.76
C HIS A 276 27.79 -16.20 -2.82
N SER A 277 27.35 -17.30 -3.40
CA SER A 277 26.25 -17.35 -4.36
C SER A 277 24.95 -16.93 -3.68
N LEU A 278 23.99 -16.38 -4.44
CA LEU A 278 22.67 -15.99 -3.91
C LEU A 278 21.95 -17.13 -3.16
N LYS A 279 22.30 -18.39 -3.41
CA LYS A 279 21.76 -19.56 -2.71
C LYS A 279 22.21 -19.65 -1.26
N GLU A 280 23.44 -19.23 -0.97
CA GLU A 280 24.04 -19.30 0.36
C GLU A 280 23.53 -18.17 1.27
N GLN A 281 22.99 -17.11 0.67
CA GLN A 281 22.42 -15.97 1.41
C GLN A 281 21.06 -16.28 2.06
N LYS A 282 20.49 -17.49 1.87
CA LYS A 282 19.20 -17.91 2.44
C LYS A 282 18.09 -16.86 2.25
N LEU A 283 17.96 -16.36 1.02
CA LEU A 283 16.96 -15.35 0.67
C LEU A 283 15.56 -15.80 1.10
N ARG A 284 14.80 -14.89 1.70
CA ARG A 284 13.42 -15.16 2.12
C ARG A 284 12.47 -14.05 1.72
N TYR A 285 11.20 -14.38 1.59
CA TYR A 285 10.13 -13.40 1.57
C TYR A 285 10.02 -12.74 2.96
N PHE A 286 9.58 -11.48 2.99
CA PHE A 286 9.09 -10.85 4.22
C PHE A 286 7.85 -11.59 4.70
N THR A 287 7.72 -11.86 6.00
CA THR A 287 6.51 -12.49 6.56
C THR A 287 5.31 -11.53 6.40
N PRO A 288 4.06 -12.02 6.47
CA PRO A 288 2.89 -11.13 6.47
C PRO A 288 2.94 -10.08 7.57
N ARG A 289 3.51 -10.41 8.74
CA ARG A 289 3.67 -9.46 9.85
C ARG A 289 4.68 -8.37 9.51
N GLU A 290 5.82 -8.73 8.92
CA GLU A 290 6.84 -7.76 8.50
C GLU A 290 6.32 -6.83 7.39
N VAL A 291 5.59 -7.38 6.41
CA VAL A 291 4.91 -6.57 5.38
C VAL A 291 3.89 -5.63 6.04
N ALA A 292 3.10 -6.10 7.00
CA ALA A 292 2.16 -5.27 7.74
C ALA A 292 2.87 -4.16 8.54
N ASN A 293 4.04 -4.43 9.12
CA ASN A 293 4.87 -3.42 9.80
C ASN A 293 5.36 -2.33 8.84
N LEU A 294 5.80 -2.70 7.63
CA LEU A 294 6.18 -1.74 6.58
C LEU A 294 4.98 -0.92 6.07
N HIS A 295 3.76 -1.44 6.19
CA HIS A 295 2.54 -0.67 6.00
C HIS A 295 2.11 0.15 7.24
N SER A 296 2.84 0.04 8.34
CA SER A 296 2.56 0.66 9.64
C SER A 296 1.23 0.25 10.27
N PHE A 297 0.84 -1.02 10.07
CA PHE A 297 -0.26 -1.61 10.83
C PHE A 297 0.11 -1.72 12.32
N PRO A 298 -0.87 -1.53 13.22
CA PRO A 298 -0.68 -1.75 14.66
C PRO A 298 -0.06 -3.12 14.97
N GLU A 299 0.68 -3.19 16.08
CA GLU A 299 1.33 -4.42 16.54
C GLU A 299 0.32 -5.53 16.84
N ASP A 300 -0.86 -5.16 17.34
CA ASP A 300 -1.98 -6.06 17.64
C ASP A 300 -2.80 -6.48 16.40
N PHE A 301 -2.47 -5.98 15.21
CA PHE A 301 -3.13 -6.41 13.98
C PHE A 301 -2.80 -7.88 13.67
N GLN A 302 -3.85 -8.70 13.55
CA GLN A 302 -3.75 -10.12 13.21
C GLN A 302 -4.72 -10.50 12.10
N PHE A 303 -4.32 -11.45 11.26
CA PHE A 303 -5.24 -12.07 10.31
C PHE A 303 -6.09 -13.13 11.02
N PRO A 304 -7.38 -13.27 10.67
CA PRO A 304 -8.16 -14.41 11.13
C PRO A 304 -7.52 -15.74 10.71
N GLN A 305 -7.55 -16.75 11.59
CA GLN A 305 -6.88 -18.05 11.39
C GLN A 305 -7.28 -18.77 10.09
N HIS A 306 -8.47 -18.54 9.57
CA HIS A 306 -8.95 -19.17 8.33
C HIS A 306 -8.40 -18.54 7.04
N ILE A 307 -7.66 -17.43 7.13
CA ILE A 307 -7.07 -16.76 5.97
C ILE A 307 -5.71 -17.38 5.68
N GLY A 308 -5.59 -18.04 4.53
CA GLY A 308 -4.35 -18.69 4.13
C GLY A 308 -3.23 -17.71 3.78
N LEU A 309 -1.98 -18.16 3.85
CA LEU A 309 -0.79 -17.31 3.68
C LEU A 309 -0.79 -16.48 2.38
N ARG A 310 -1.15 -17.09 1.24
CA ARG A 310 -1.25 -16.38 -0.05
C ARG A 310 -2.33 -15.29 -0.04
N GLN A 311 -3.42 -15.50 0.70
CA GLN A 311 -4.48 -14.51 0.85
C GLN A 311 -4.01 -13.34 1.73
N CYS A 312 -3.26 -13.60 2.80
CA CYS A 312 -2.64 -12.54 3.61
C CYS A 312 -1.79 -11.60 2.75
N TYR A 313 -0.88 -12.14 1.93
CA TYR A 313 -0.09 -11.32 1.01
C TYR A 313 -0.93 -10.58 -0.03
N ALA A 314 -1.98 -11.22 -0.57
CA ALA A 314 -2.87 -10.57 -1.52
C ALA A 314 -3.63 -9.39 -0.89
N LEU A 315 -4.08 -9.53 0.36
CA LEU A 315 -4.75 -8.48 1.13
C LEU A 315 -3.78 -7.33 1.43
N LEU A 316 -2.58 -7.62 1.93
CA LEU A 316 -1.55 -6.60 2.20
C LEU A 316 -1.10 -5.88 0.94
N GLY A 317 -0.88 -6.60 -0.14
CA GLY A 317 -0.48 -6.02 -1.43
C GLY A 317 -1.50 -5.04 -2.00
N ASN A 318 -2.78 -5.23 -1.70
CA ASN A 318 -3.87 -4.30 -2.06
C ASN A 318 -4.18 -3.25 -0.97
N SER A 319 -3.50 -3.31 0.18
CA SER A 319 -3.76 -2.43 1.32
C SER A 319 -3.18 -1.03 1.15
N LEU A 320 -3.53 -0.14 2.06
CA LEU A 320 -2.98 1.21 2.19
C LEU A 320 -1.78 1.22 3.14
N SER A 321 -0.93 2.25 3.06
CA SER A 321 0.06 2.51 4.10
C SER A 321 -0.51 3.47 5.13
N ILE A 322 -0.55 3.05 6.39
CA ILE A 322 -1.09 3.85 7.50
C ILE A 322 -0.16 5.04 7.81
N ALA A 323 1.15 4.91 7.59
CA ALA A 323 2.11 6.01 7.72
C ALA A 323 1.74 7.23 6.86
N VAL A 324 1.12 7.00 5.69
CA VAL A 324 0.68 8.07 4.78
C VAL A 324 -0.77 8.47 5.04
N VAL A 325 -1.67 7.50 5.22
CA VAL A 325 -3.11 7.76 5.36
C VAL A 325 -3.43 8.47 6.66
N ALA A 326 -2.79 8.11 7.79
CA ALA A 326 -3.07 8.71 9.08
C ALA A 326 -2.82 10.24 9.11
N PRO A 327 -1.65 10.78 8.70
CA PRO A 327 -1.44 12.22 8.68
C PRO A 327 -2.35 12.95 7.68
N LEU A 328 -2.64 12.36 6.51
CA LEU A 328 -3.60 12.95 5.57
C LEU A 328 -5.02 13.04 6.15
N LEU A 329 -5.47 12.00 6.87
CA LEU A 329 -6.79 12.05 7.54
C LEU A 329 -6.82 13.08 8.67
N ARG A 330 -5.73 13.21 9.45
CA ARG A 330 -5.63 14.28 10.46
C ARG A 330 -5.77 15.65 9.81
N TYR A 331 -5.07 15.89 8.70
CA TYR A 331 -5.16 17.13 7.95
C TYR A 331 -6.55 17.37 7.34
N LEU A 332 -7.20 16.34 6.79
CA LEU A 332 -8.57 16.42 6.29
C LEU A 332 -9.56 16.79 7.41
N PHE A 333 -9.37 16.28 8.63
CA PHE A 333 -10.27 16.55 9.76
C PHE A 333 -9.93 17.81 10.55
N ALA A 334 -8.80 18.46 10.28
CA ALA A 334 -8.43 19.72 10.92
C ALA A 334 -9.40 20.83 10.52
N GLU A 335 -9.79 21.66 11.49
CA GLU A 335 -10.56 22.88 11.25
C GLU A 335 -9.59 24.05 11.01
N PRO A 336 -9.94 25.04 10.17
CA PRO A 336 -9.18 26.27 10.10
C PRO A 336 -9.21 26.99 11.46
N PRO A 337 -8.15 27.72 11.84
CA PRO A 337 -8.10 28.52 13.06
C PRO A 337 -9.15 29.63 13.08
#